data_AF-A0A8J4V368-F1
#
_entry.id   AF-A0A8J4V368-F1
#
_cell.length_a   1.000
_cell.length_b   1.000
_cell.length_c   1.000
_cell.angle_alpha   90.00
_cell.angle_beta   90.00
_cell.angle_gamma   90.00
#
_symmetry.space_group_name_H-M   'P 1'
#
loop_
_entity.id
_entity.type
_entity.pdbx_description
1 polymer ?
#
loop_
_entity_poly.entity_id
_entity_poly.type
_entity_poly.pdbx_seq_one_letter_code
_entity_poly.pdbx_strand_id
1 'polypeptide(L)'
;MDIVRQEALQKPGERSRLWCYDEEALDELTEDMVSDKIRSIILWPRKSEPVEVQIKAQFSKMKNLRLLLIRNEPVVKQSLEYVTHVDFSYCNLITKISDLSMTPNVTNLILNGCSNLVEIDDSVGRLDKLKVWDLGYCDKLETLPNCLTMKSLTSFNLRGCTRLKKFPNILHEMKGVEYLDLEGNFTKELPPSFGNLIGLKRLDVRLYSGEAHLPGSIYNLQHIEALEFMAMSYFQRMWRLIDSQCATLFVALPNMFFQC
;
A
#
# COMPACT_ATOMS: atom_id res chain seq x y z
N MET A 1 -11.40 -30.12 13.22
CA MET A 1 -10.00 -30.59 13.19
C MET A 1 -9.31 -29.89 12.04
N ASP A 2 -8.31 -29.04 12.30
CA ASP A 2 -7.56 -28.34 11.25
C ASP A 2 -6.59 -29.29 10.54
N ILE A 3 -6.70 -29.41 9.22
CA ILE A 3 -5.84 -30.24 8.34
C ILE A 3 -4.35 -29.99 8.60
N VAL A 4 -3.98 -28.74 8.89
CA VAL A 4 -2.61 -28.31 9.16
C VAL A 4 -2.08 -28.81 10.51
N ARG A 5 -2.93 -29.02 11.52
CA ARG A 5 -2.49 -29.60 12.80
C ARG A 5 -2.05 -31.06 12.64
N GLN A 6 -2.50 -31.75 11.59
CA GLN A 6 -2.07 -33.12 11.28
C GLN A 6 -0.72 -33.20 10.56
N GLU A 7 -0.22 -32.09 9.98
CA GLU A 7 1.09 -32.08 9.31
C GLU A 7 2.25 -32.35 10.29
N ALA A 8 2.13 -31.81 11.50
CA ALA A 8 3.04 -32.12 12.60
C ALA A 8 2.34 -31.85 13.94
N LEU A 9 1.90 -32.92 14.60
CA LEU A 9 1.11 -32.81 15.84
C LEU A 9 1.88 -32.16 16.99
N GLN A 10 3.15 -32.54 17.17
CA GLN A 10 3.99 -32.13 18.31
C GLN A 10 5.08 -31.11 17.95
N LYS A 11 5.21 -30.74 16.67
CA LYS A 11 6.26 -29.83 16.17
C LYS A 11 5.65 -28.75 15.28
N PRO A 12 5.11 -27.67 15.86
CA PRO A 12 4.44 -26.62 15.10
C PRO A 12 5.27 -26.07 13.94
N GLY A 13 6.58 -25.87 14.13
CA GLY A 13 7.41 -25.29 13.07
C GLY A 13 7.82 -26.24 11.93
N GLU A 14 7.34 -27.49 11.92
CA GLU A 14 7.40 -28.41 10.77
C GLU A 14 6.13 -28.34 9.88
N ARG A 15 5.15 -27.53 10.27
CA ARG A 15 3.90 -27.32 9.52
C ARG A 15 4.12 -26.34 8.38
N SER A 16 3.33 -26.49 7.32
CA SER A 16 3.28 -25.56 6.19
C SER A 16 2.65 -24.22 6.58
N ARG A 17 1.81 -24.20 7.63
CA ARG A 17 1.09 -23.02 8.11
C ARG A 17 1.08 -22.98 9.64
N LEU A 18 1.24 -21.78 10.18
CA LEU A 18 1.15 -21.50 11.60
C LEU A 18 0.02 -20.51 11.86
N TRP A 19 -0.86 -20.84 12.82
CA TRP A 19 -1.76 -19.88 13.44
C TRP A 19 -1.30 -19.64 14.87
N CYS A 20 -0.88 -18.42 15.16
CA CYS A 20 -0.53 -18.00 16.51
C CYS A 20 -1.63 -17.08 17.00
N TYR A 21 -2.24 -17.42 18.14
CA TYR A 21 -3.39 -16.70 18.71
C TYR A 21 -2.99 -15.69 19.80
N ASP A 22 -1.68 -15.52 20.00
CA ASP A 22 -1.03 -14.54 20.89
C ASP A 22 0.43 -14.32 20.44
N GLU A 23 1.06 -13.25 20.93
CA GLU A 23 2.50 -12.96 20.71
C GLU A 23 3.42 -13.99 21.37
N GLU A 24 2.97 -14.56 22.49
CA GLU A 24 3.72 -15.55 23.28
C GLU A 24 3.97 -16.82 22.45
N ALA A 25 3.05 -17.19 21.56
CA ALA A 25 3.23 -18.30 20.62
C ALA A 25 4.35 -18.08 19.59
N LEU A 26 4.83 -16.85 19.36
CA LEU A 26 6.08 -16.62 18.62
C LEU A 26 7.33 -16.80 19.45
N ASP A 27 7.26 -16.54 20.76
CA ASP A 27 8.35 -16.79 21.69
C ASP A 27 8.51 -18.29 21.98
N GLU A 28 7.44 -19.06 21.81
CA GLU A 28 7.48 -20.53 21.80
C GLU A 28 8.09 -21.12 20.51
N LEU A 29 8.16 -20.35 19.41
CA LEU A 29 8.88 -20.74 18.19
C LEU A 29 10.37 -20.50 18.39
N THR A 30 10.98 -21.33 19.22
CA THR A 30 12.42 -21.33 19.46
C THR A 30 13.19 -21.64 18.17
N GLU A 31 14.45 -21.21 18.11
CA GLU A 31 15.30 -21.26 16.92
C GLU A 31 15.48 -22.65 16.30
N ASP A 32 15.23 -23.69 17.08
CA ASP A 32 15.31 -25.13 16.82
C ASP A 32 13.97 -25.75 16.39
N MET A 33 12.84 -25.06 16.59
CA MET A 33 11.52 -25.50 16.15
C MET A 33 11.16 -25.03 14.74
N VAL A 34 11.79 -23.96 14.26
CA VAL A 34 11.45 -23.28 13.01
C VAL A 34 12.14 -23.93 11.80
N SER A 35 11.36 -24.56 10.90
CA SER A 35 11.86 -25.19 9.66
C SER A 35 11.60 -24.34 8.42
N ASP A 36 12.24 -24.71 7.30
CA ASP A 36 11.97 -24.12 5.98
C ASP A 36 10.60 -24.52 5.41
N LYS A 37 9.85 -25.43 6.04
CA LYS A 37 8.53 -25.86 5.52
C LYS A 37 7.43 -24.83 5.69
N ILE A 38 7.59 -23.91 6.65
CA ILE A 38 6.58 -22.87 6.93
C ILE A 38 6.47 -21.95 5.72
N ARG A 39 5.27 -21.90 5.14
CA ARG A 39 4.93 -21.05 3.99
C ARG A 39 4.07 -19.86 4.36
N SER A 40 3.27 -19.98 5.42
CA SER A 40 2.49 -18.86 5.93
C SER A 40 2.40 -18.84 7.44
N ILE A 41 2.46 -17.64 8.01
CA ILE A 41 2.19 -17.39 9.44
C ILE A 41 1.00 -16.44 9.52
N ILE A 42 0.02 -16.77 10.35
CA ILE A 42 -1.15 -15.95 10.64
C ILE A 42 -1.16 -15.65 12.15
N LEU A 43 -1.01 -14.40 12.53
CA LEU A 43 -1.04 -13.94 13.91
C LEU A 43 -2.38 -13.28 14.24
N TRP A 44 -2.98 -13.64 15.38
CA TRP A 44 -4.18 -13.03 15.98
C TRP A 44 -3.95 -12.65 17.47
N PRO A 45 -3.21 -11.57 17.76
CA PRO A 45 -2.98 -11.03 19.08
C PRO A 45 -4.24 -10.48 19.75
N ARG A 46 -4.26 -10.61 21.08
CA ARG A 46 -5.38 -10.23 21.96
C ARG A 46 -5.30 -8.79 22.47
N LYS A 47 -4.16 -8.10 22.36
CA LYS A 47 -3.96 -6.77 22.95
C LYS A 47 -4.39 -5.64 22.00
N SER A 48 -4.77 -4.51 22.60
CA SER A 48 -5.48 -3.38 21.96
C SER A 48 -4.65 -2.09 21.88
N GLU A 49 -3.34 -2.15 22.14
CA GLU A 49 -2.49 -0.96 22.24
C GLU A 49 -1.73 -0.68 20.94
N PRO A 50 -1.50 0.59 20.55
CA PRO A 50 -0.71 0.92 19.36
C PRO A 50 0.78 0.58 19.55
N VAL A 51 1.43 -0.04 18.55
CA VAL A 51 2.79 -0.59 18.69
C VAL A 51 3.71 -0.24 17.51
N GLU A 52 5.00 -0.03 17.80
CA GLU A 52 6.08 0.11 16.81
C GLU A 52 6.67 -1.25 16.40
N VAL A 53 7.00 -1.38 15.12
CA VAL A 53 7.21 -2.65 14.41
C VAL A 53 8.66 -3.17 14.51
N GLN A 54 8.94 -4.33 15.15
CA GLN A 54 10.30 -4.94 15.26
C GLN A 54 10.42 -6.50 15.07
N ILE A 55 11.13 -7.06 14.05
CA ILE A 55 11.41 -8.53 13.87
C ILE A 55 12.58 -9.07 14.71
N LYS A 56 12.39 -10.32 15.20
CA LYS A 56 13.34 -11.18 15.91
C LYS A 56 14.08 -12.20 15.00
N ALA A 57 15.30 -12.63 15.39
CA ALA A 57 16.30 -13.40 14.61
C ALA A 57 15.79 -14.67 13.92
N GLN A 58 14.78 -15.30 14.50
CA GLN A 58 14.28 -16.61 14.10
C GLN A 58 13.64 -16.69 12.70
N PHE A 59 13.17 -15.57 12.12
CA PHE A 59 12.53 -15.57 10.79
C PHE A 59 13.50 -15.85 9.63
N SER A 60 14.81 -15.68 9.85
CA SER A 60 15.85 -15.94 8.85
C SER A 60 15.92 -17.42 8.38
N LYS A 61 15.45 -18.37 9.20
CA LYS A 61 15.44 -19.81 8.87
C LYS A 61 14.23 -20.23 8.03
N MET A 62 13.18 -19.39 7.94
CA MET A 62 11.92 -19.69 7.23
C MET A 62 12.00 -19.37 5.73
N LYS A 63 12.89 -20.06 5.00
CA LYS A 63 13.21 -19.75 3.59
C LYS A 63 12.04 -19.88 2.60
N ASN A 64 10.96 -20.57 2.97
CA ASN A 64 9.76 -20.68 2.13
C ASN A 64 8.58 -19.81 2.62
N LEU A 65 8.78 -18.91 3.59
CA LEU A 65 7.72 -18.03 4.07
C LEU A 65 7.32 -17.04 2.97
N ARG A 66 6.09 -17.18 2.48
CA ARG A 66 5.54 -16.35 1.39
C ARG A 66 4.50 -15.36 1.86
N LEU A 67 3.85 -15.67 2.97
CA LEU A 67 2.72 -14.92 3.50
C LEU A 67 2.91 -14.75 5.00
N LEU A 68 3.11 -13.52 5.44
CA LEU A 68 3.08 -13.15 6.85
C LEU A 68 1.84 -12.29 7.06
N LEU A 69 0.78 -12.92 7.55
CA LEU A 69 -0.45 -12.26 7.96
C LEU A 69 -0.35 -11.97 9.44
N ILE A 70 -0.37 -10.71 9.77
CA ILE A 70 -0.35 -10.28 11.15
C ILE A 70 -1.56 -9.38 11.31
N ARG A 71 -2.62 -9.93 11.88
CA ARG A 71 -3.62 -9.06 12.48
C ARG A 71 -3.06 -8.61 13.82
N ASN A 72 -3.28 -7.37 14.22
CA ASN A 72 -3.12 -6.93 15.62
C ASN A 72 -1.73 -6.96 16.31
N GLU A 73 -0.54 -7.06 15.69
CA GLU A 73 0.78 -6.78 16.37
C GLU A 73 1.94 -6.72 15.35
N PRO A 74 2.55 -5.57 15.06
CA PRO A 74 3.43 -5.49 13.91
C PRO A 74 4.90 -5.71 14.32
N VAL A 75 5.63 -6.51 13.56
CA VAL A 75 7.04 -6.87 13.81
C VAL A 75 7.76 -6.98 12.45
N VAL A 76 8.59 -5.98 12.05
CA VAL A 76 9.50 -5.93 10.86
C VAL A 76 10.80 -5.15 11.12
N LYS A 77 11.88 -5.85 11.54
CA LYS A 77 13.27 -5.36 11.74
C LYS A 77 14.35 -6.38 11.32
N GLN A 78 14.04 -7.31 10.40
CA GLN A 78 15.04 -8.25 9.86
C GLN A 78 14.79 -8.60 8.41
N SER A 79 15.85 -9.12 7.78
CA SER A 79 15.86 -9.55 6.40
C SER A 79 14.80 -10.61 6.15
N LEU A 80 13.73 -10.22 5.45
CA LEU A 80 12.72 -11.13 4.92
C LEU A 80 12.93 -11.24 3.41
N GLU A 81 14.11 -11.73 3.01
CA GLU A 81 14.46 -11.99 1.62
C GLU A 81 13.46 -12.90 0.90
N TYR A 82 12.62 -13.65 1.60
CA TYR A 82 11.68 -14.59 0.98
C TYR A 82 10.23 -14.10 0.96
N VAL A 83 9.93 -13.05 1.72
CA VAL A 83 8.56 -12.53 1.83
C VAL A 83 8.24 -11.72 0.58
N THR A 84 7.17 -12.12 -0.08
CA THR A 84 6.66 -11.48 -1.30
C THR A 84 5.32 -10.79 -1.05
N HIS A 85 4.54 -11.27 -0.08
CA HIS A 85 3.24 -10.72 0.26
C HIS A 85 3.15 -10.39 1.75
N VAL A 86 2.90 -9.12 2.04
CA VAL A 86 2.69 -8.57 3.39
C VAL A 86 1.31 -7.94 3.42
N ASP A 87 0.45 -8.40 4.32
CA ASP A 87 -0.91 -7.89 4.47
C ASP A 87 -1.22 -7.63 5.95
N PHE A 88 -1.41 -6.35 6.25
CA PHE A 88 -1.84 -5.82 7.55
C PHE A 88 -3.19 -5.09 7.43
N SER A 89 -4.01 -5.43 6.43
CA SER A 89 -5.30 -4.78 6.24
C SER A 89 -6.15 -4.76 7.52
N TYR A 90 -6.77 -3.61 7.78
CA TYR A 90 -7.60 -3.31 8.95
C TYR A 90 -6.85 -3.44 10.28
N CYS A 91 -5.53 -3.31 10.28
CA CYS A 91 -4.74 -3.31 11.51
C CYS A 91 -4.78 -1.94 12.18
N ASN A 92 -5.53 -1.85 13.28
CA ASN A 92 -5.70 -0.61 14.03
C ASN A 92 -4.54 -0.33 14.99
N LEU A 93 -3.51 -1.17 15.07
CA LEU A 93 -2.38 -0.95 15.99
C LEU A 93 -1.16 -0.34 15.32
N ILE A 94 -1.05 -0.46 13.99
CA ILE A 94 0.07 0.10 13.24
C ILE A 94 -0.09 1.61 13.19
N THR A 95 0.89 2.32 13.75
CA THR A 95 1.00 3.78 13.62
C THR A 95 2.10 4.20 12.65
N LYS A 96 3.07 3.31 12.40
CA LYS A 96 4.20 3.58 11.52
C LYS A 96 4.68 2.30 10.82
N ILE A 97 4.99 2.40 9.53
CA ILE A 97 5.80 1.40 8.82
C ILE A 97 7.26 1.84 8.87
N SER A 98 8.09 1.03 9.53
CA SER A 98 9.53 1.24 9.67
C SER A 98 10.30 0.79 8.43
N ASP A 99 11.64 0.95 8.47
CA ASP A 99 12.54 0.59 7.38
C ASP A 99 12.30 -0.83 6.81
N LEU A 100 11.94 -0.91 5.53
CA LEU A 100 11.72 -2.13 4.76
C LEU A 100 12.87 -2.45 3.78
N SER A 101 14.01 -1.75 3.87
CA SER A 101 15.19 -1.95 3.00
C SER A 101 15.70 -3.39 2.98
N MET A 102 15.53 -4.11 4.10
CA MET A 102 15.90 -5.51 4.26
C MET A 102 14.83 -6.49 3.77
N THR A 103 13.75 -6.01 3.16
CA THR A 103 12.68 -6.85 2.58
C THR A 103 12.55 -6.61 1.07
N PRO A 104 13.63 -6.77 0.28
CA PRO A 104 13.68 -6.31 -1.11
C PRO A 104 12.78 -7.09 -2.07
N ASN A 105 12.23 -8.23 -1.62
CA ASN A 105 11.45 -9.14 -2.45
C ASN A 105 9.93 -9.00 -2.29
N VAL A 106 9.47 -8.04 -1.48
CA VAL A 106 8.04 -7.75 -1.34
C VAL A 106 7.47 -7.27 -2.67
N THR A 107 6.45 -7.97 -3.16
CA THR A 107 5.67 -7.65 -4.35
C THR A 107 4.31 -7.05 -4.02
N ASN A 108 3.77 -7.35 -2.82
CA ASN A 108 2.47 -6.88 -2.39
C ASN A 108 2.56 -6.38 -0.95
N LEU A 109 2.23 -5.11 -0.74
CA LEU A 109 2.12 -4.50 0.58
C LEU A 109 0.71 -3.96 0.75
N ILE A 110 -0.09 -4.67 1.54
CA ILE A 110 -1.51 -4.37 1.78
C ILE A 110 -1.65 -3.82 3.19
N LEU A 111 -2.08 -2.57 3.29
CA LEU A 111 -2.22 -1.77 4.51
C LEU A 111 -3.61 -1.13 4.59
N ASN A 112 -4.54 -1.52 3.70
CA ASN A 112 -5.87 -0.95 3.59
C ASN A 112 -6.60 -0.95 4.94
N GLY A 113 -7.19 0.16 5.36
CA GLY A 113 -8.00 0.26 6.56
C GLY A 113 -7.21 0.33 7.87
N CYS A 114 -5.89 0.53 7.83
CA CYS A 114 -5.09 0.80 9.02
C CYS A 114 -5.39 2.22 9.56
N SER A 115 -6.46 2.36 10.34
CA SER A 115 -7.00 3.67 10.78
C SER A 115 -6.11 4.44 11.78
N ASN A 116 -5.02 3.83 12.25
CA ASN A 116 -4.04 4.46 13.12
C ASN A 116 -2.69 4.71 12.45
N LEU A 117 -2.51 4.29 11.19
CA LEU A 117 -1.26 4.49 10.45
C LEU A 117 -1.07 5.98 10.14
N VAL A 118 0.06 6.54 10.59
CA VAL A 118 0.42 7.96 10.44
C VAL A 118 1.59 8.13 9.47
N GLU A 119 2.59 7.25 9.52
CA GLU A 119 3.85 7.43 8.80
C GLU A 119 4.32 6.15 8.10
N ILE A 120 4.91 6.32 6.93
CA ILE A 120 5.64 5.27 6.22
C ILE A 120 7.07 5.75 5.94
N ASP A 121 8.04 4.91 6.31
CA ASP A 121 9.47 5.17 6.11
C ASP A 121 9.87 5.26 4.63
N ASP A 122 10.86 6.12 4.34
CA ASP A 122 11.37 6.40 2.99
C ASP A 122 11.86 5.16 2.22
N SER A 123 12.31 4.12 2.93
CA SER A 123 12.75 2.86 2.32
C SER A 123 11.69 2.16 1.49
N VAL A 124 10.40 2.28 1.85
CA VAL A 124 9.29 1.66 1.11
C VAL A 124 9.21 2.19 -0.32
N GLY A 125 9.55 3.47 -0.52
CA GLY A 125 9.60 4.11 -1.83
C GLY A 125 10.68 3.55 -2.77
N ARG A 126 11.56 2.66 -2.27
CA ARG A 126 12.68 2.05 -3.02
C ARG A 126 12.51 0.55 -3.26
N LEU A 127 11.34 -0.03 -2.97
CA LEU A 127 11.07 -1.45 -3.19
C LEU A 127 10.83 -1.75 -4.67
N ASP A 128 11.91 -1.95 -5.43
CA ASP A 128 11.87 -2.14 -6.89
C ASP A 128 10.99 -3.30 -7.39
N LYS A 129 10.71 -4.29 -6.54
CA LYS A 129 9.87 -5.46 -6.84
C LYS A 129 8.40 -5.28 -6.43
N LEU A 130 8.06 -4.22 -5.70
CA LEU A 130 6.70 -3.95 -5.27
C LEU A 130 5.81 -3.71 -6.48
N LYS A 131 4.74 -4.49 -6.61
CA LYS A 131 3.74 -4.43 -7.69
C LYS A 131 2.42 -3.83 -7.22
N VAL A 132 2.02 -4.15 -6.00
CA VAL A 132 0.77 -3.68 -5.39
C VAL A 132 1.07 -3.02 -4.06
N TRP A 133 0.64 -1.77 -3.93
CA TRP A 133 0.71 -1.03 -2.68
C TRP A 133 -0.67 -0.46 -2.37
N ASP A 134 -1.33 -1.03 -1.35
CA ASP A 134 -2.67 -0.64 -0.96
C ASP A 134 -2.66 0.04 0.41
N LEU A 135 -2.93 1.34 0.43
CA LEU A 135 -3.06 2.17 1.63
C LEU A 135 -4.48 2.72 1.79
N GLY A 136 -5.44 2.19 1.03
CA GLY A 136 -6.80 2.71 1.04
C GLY A 136 -7.40 2.76 2.44
N TYR A 137 -8.21 3.78 2.73
CA TYR A 137 -8.86 4.03 4.02
C TYR A 137 -7.92 4.15 5.23
N CYS A 138 -6.64 4.47 5.03
CA CYS A 138 -5.74 4.94 6.10
C CYS A 138 -5.96 6.44 6.35
N ASP A 139 -7.03 6.77 7.07
CA ASP A 139 -7.50 8.15 7.27
C ASP A 139 -6.53 9.03 8.07
N LYS A 140 -5.71 8.42 8.94
CA LYS A 140 -4.66 9.10 9.73
C LYS A 140 -3.31 9.22 9.04
N LEU A 141 -3.14 8.66 7.84
CA LEU A 141 -1.86 8.68 7.14
C LEU A 141 -1.48 10.11 6.77
N GLU A 142 -0.35 10.58 7.29
CA GLU A 142 0.17 11.93 7.07
C GLU A 142 1.38 11.93 6.13
N THR A 143 2.26 10.93 6.24
CA THR A 143 3.54 10.91 5.53
C THR A 143 3.77 9.61 4.76
N LEU A 144 4.02 9.78 3.46
CA LEU A 144 4.56 8.78 2.56
C LEU A 144 6.08 8.98 2.41
N PRO A 145 6.81 8.00 1.83
CA PRO A 145 8.18 8.19 1.38
C PRO A 145 8.33 9.49 0.58
N ASN A 146 9.42 10.22 0.77
CA ASN A 146 9.63 11.48 0.06
C ASN A 146 9.72 11.32 -1.46
N CYS A 147 10.23 10.17 -1.90
CA CYS A 147 10.48 9.85 -3.30
C CYS A 147 10.07 8.41 -3.61
N LEU A 148 9.51 8.17 -4.80
CA LEU A 148 9.25 6.83 -5.33
C LEU A 148 10.22 6.51 -6.48
N THR A 149 10.80 5.31 -6.45
CA THR A 149 11.68 4.76 -7.48
C THR A 149 11.28 3.35 -7.93
N MET A 150 10.13 2.85 -7.48
CA MET A 150 9.73 1.44 -7.65
C MET A 150 9.38 1.13 -9.11
N LYS A 151 10.22 0.34 -9.77
CA LYS A 151 10.07 0.04 -11.22
C LYS A 151 8.93 -0.93 -11.55
N SER A 152 8.56 -1.78 -10.60
CA SER A 152 7.56 -2.84 -10.82
C SER A 152 6.15 -2.46 -10.36
N LEU A 153 5.95 -1.26 -9.80
CA LEU A 153 4.66 -0.88 -9.21
C LEU A 153 3.62 -0.77 -10.32
N THR A 154 2.50 -1.45 -10.13
CA THR A 154 1.37 -1.53 -11.09
C THR A 154 0.08 -0.91 -10.54
N SER A 155 -0.15 -1.08 -9.24
CA SER A 155 -1.35 -0.61 -8.56
C SER A 155 -0.96 0.12 -7.28
N PHE A 156 -1.40 1.36 -7.15
CA PHE A 156 -1.17 2.20 -5.98
C PHE A 156 -2.48 2.81 -5.49
N ASN A 157 -2.93 2.41 -4.30
CA ASN A 157 -4.20 2.87 -3.75
C ASN A 157 -3.97 3.77 -2.53
N LEU A 158 -4.41 5.02 -2.60
CA LEU A 158 -4.43 6.02 -1.53
C LEU A 158 -5.85 6.52 -1.25
N ARG A 159 -6.88 5.78 -1.68
CA ARG A 159 -8.28 6.11 -1.45
C ARG A 159 -8.52 6.42 0.02
N GLY A 160 -9.27 7.45 0.36
CA GLY A 160 -9.65 7.74 1.74
C GLY A 160 -8.51 8.19 2.66
N CYS A 161 -7.28 8.39 2.17
CA CYS A 161 -6.18 8.97 2.94
C CYS A 161 -6.34 10.49 3.12
N THR A 162 -7.30 10.89 3.97
CA THR A 162 -7.75 12.29 4.08
C THR A 162 -6.76 13.25 4.74
N ARG A 163 -5.74 12.76 5.46
CA ARG A 163 -4.74 13.60 6.16
C ARG A 163 -3.38 13.66 5.48
N LEU A 164 -3.25 13.06 4.29
CA LEU A 164 -1.98 12.97 3.59
C LEU A 164 -1.42 14.36 3.29
N LYS A 165 -0.22 14.65 3.80
CA LYS A 165 0.37 15.99 3.73
C LYS A 165 0.96 16.35 2.37
N LYS A 166 1.39 15.38 1.57
CA LYS A 166 1.95 15.59 0.24
C LYS A 166 1.98 14.27 -0.53
N PHE A 167 1.85 14.34 -1.85
CA PHE A 167 2.17 13.23 -2.72
C PHE A 167 3.70 13.15 -2.92
N PRO A 168 4.29 11.95 -2.99
CA PRO A 168 5.74 11.78 -3.13
C PRO A 168 6.27 12.26 -4.49
N ASN A 169 7.54 12.66 -4.53
CA ASN A 169 8.19 12.94 -5.81
C ASN A 169 8.50 11.66 -6.59
N ILE A 170 8.28 11.67 -7.89
CA ILE A 170 8.62 10.54 -8.76
C ILE A 170 9.97 10.82 -9.44
N LEU A 171 11.03 10.10 -9.07
CA LEU A 171 12.40 10.47 -9.48
C LEU A 171 12.75 10.12 -10.93
N HIS A 172 12.01 9.21 -11.56
CA HIS A 172 12.21 8.79 -12.94
C HIS A 172 10.90 8.27 -13.55
N GLU A 173 10.86 8.08 -14.86
CA GLU A 173 9.69 7.54 -15.55
C GLU A 173 9.29 6.15 -15.03
N MET A 174 8.09 6.04 -14.48
CA MET A 174 7.49 4.79 -14.01
C MET A 174 6.49 4.30 -15.06
N LYS A 175 6.96 3.37 -15.91
CA LYS A 175 6.16 2.75 -16.98
C LYS A 175 5.19 1.67 -16.48
N GLY A 176 5.39 1.19 -15.25
CA GLY A 176 4.63 0.07 -14.70
C GLY A 176 3.30 0.44 -14.07
N VAL A 177 3.13 1.67 -13.55
CA VAL A 177 1.96 2.05 -12.75
C VAL A 177 0.78 2.21 -13.69
N GLU A 178 -0.19 1.30 -13.62
CA GLU A 178 -1.38 1.32 -14.48
C GLU A 178 -2.59 1.90 -13.75
N TYR A 179 -2.69 1.70 -12.43
CA TYR A 179 -3.80 2.14 -11.59
C TYR A 179 -3.30 2.98 -10.41
N LEU A 180 -3.90 4.17 -10.26
CA LEU A 180 -3.68 5.06 -9.12
C LEU A 180 -5.02 5.59 -8.60
N ASP A 181 -5.33 5.29 -7.34
CA ASP A 181 -6.50 5.83 -6.64
C ASP A 181 -6.05 6.91 -5.65
N LEU A 182 -6.48 8.14 -5.87
CA LEU A 182 -6.30 9.31 -5.00
C LEU A 182 -7.65 9.82 -4.47
N GLU A 183 -8.71 9.02 -4.56
CA GLU A 183 -10.06 9.41 -4.14
C GLU A 183 -10.12 9.58 -2.63
N GLY A 184 -10.01 10.81 -2.16
CA GLY A 184 -10.06 11.17 -0.75
C GLY A 184 -10.07 12.68 -0.60
N ASN A 185 -9.95 13.19 0.62
CA ASN A 185 -9.90 14.63 0.86
C ASN A 185 -8.49 15.19 0.61
N PHE A 186 -7.80 14.69 -0.42
CA PHE A 186 -6.50 15.19 -0.81
C PHE A 186 -6.68 16.54 -1.51
N THR A 187 -6.54 17.62 -0.74
CA THR A 187 -6.77 19.01 -1.20
C THR A 187 -5.49 19.70 -1.67
N LYS A 188 -4.38 18.97 -1.82
CA LYS A 188 -3.06 19.54 -2.09
C LYS A 188 -2.63 19.34 -3.54
N GLU A 189 -1.79 20.24 -4.04
CA GLU A 189 -1.20 20.13 -5.37
C GLU A 189 -0.30 18.89 -5.47
N LEU A 190 -0.42 18.14 -6.58
CA LEU A 190 0.54 17.08 -6.90
C LEU A 190 1.83 17.71 -7.44
N PRO A 191 3.00 17.09 -7.20
CA PRO A 191 4.27 17.65 -7.66
C PRO A 191 4.39 17.60 -9.19
N PRO A 192 5.21 18.46 -9.82
CA PRO A 192 5.48 18.38 -11.26
C PRO A 192 6.00 17.00 -11.71
N SER A 193 6.69 16.27 -10.82
CA SER A 193 7.15 14.91 -11.08
C SER A 193 6.02 13.89 -11.26
N PHE A 194 4.76 14.22 -10.95
CA PHE A 194 3.60 13.36 -11.18
C PHE A 194 3.48 12.90 -12.65
N GLY A 195 3.88 13.75 -13.60
CA GLY A 195 3.92 13.42 -15.02
C GLY A 195 4.91 12.31 -15.40
N ASN A 196 5.75 11.83 -14.46
CA ASN A 196 6.63 10.68 -14.69
C ASN A 196 5.89 9.34 -14.60
N LEU A 197 4.61 9.31 -14.19
CA LEU A 197 3.76 8.11 -14.19
C LEU A 197 3.27 7.76 -15.61
N ILE A 198 4.19 7.68 -16.57
CA ILE A 198 3.85 7.58 -18.00
C ILE A 198 3.08 6.30 -18.37
N GLY A 199 3.10 5.26 -17.54
CA GLY A 199 2.31 4.04 -17.75
C GLY A 199 0.84 4.12 -17.28
N LEU A 200 0.43 5.24 -16.67
CA LEU A 200 -0.85 5.35 -15.98
C LEU A 200 -2.03 5.24 -16.96
N LYS A 201 -2.89 4.25 -16.73
CA LYS A 201 -4.10 3.98 -17.52
C LYS A 201 -5.36 4.46 -16.82
N ARG A 202 -5.43 4.31 -15.50
CA ARG A 202 -6.57 4.73 -14.70
C ARG A 202 -6.14 5.57 -13.52
N LEU A 203 -6.75 6.75 -13.40
CA LEU A 203 -6.58 7.69 -12.30
C LEU A 203 -7.95 7.99 -11.69
N ASP A 204 -8.11 7.67 -10.41
CA ASP A 204 -9.33 8.00 -9.67
C ASP A 204 -9.01 9.19 -8.75
N VAL A 205 -9.76 10.30 -8.88
CA VAL A 205 -9.54 11.53 -8.11
C VAL A 205 -10.86 12.11 -7.61
N ARG A 206 -10.85 12.76 -6.44
CA ARG A 206 -12.02 13.47 -5.94
C ARG A 206 -11.94 14.96 -6.28
N LEU A 207 -13.02 15.53 -6.81
CA LEU A 207 -13.14 16.99 -6.98
C LEU A 207 -13.82 17.60 -5.77
N TYR A 208 -13.10 18.45 -5.05
CA TYR A 208 -13.72 19.43 -4.14
C TYR A 208 -13.94 20.73 -4.89
N SER A 209 -15.15 21.27 -4.80
CA SER A 209 -15.55 22.59 -5.34
C SER A 209 -15.27 22.86 -6.84
N GLY A 210 -14.92 21.85 -7.63
CA GLY A 210 -14.66 22.01 -9.06
C GLY A 210 -13.22 22.30 -9.45
N GLU A 211 -12.29 22.28 -8.50
CA GLU A 211 -10.87 22.50 -8.77
C GLU A 211 -10.10 21.20 -8.55
N ALA A 212 -9.60 20.61 -9.64
CA ALA A 212 -8.60 19.55 -9.56
C ALA A 212 -7.23 20.23 -9.51
N HIS A 213 -6.48 20.09 -8.42
CA HIS A 213 -5.11 20.58 -8.34
C HIS A 213 -4.13 19.63 -9.06
N LEU A 214 -4.39 19.39 -10.34
CA LEU A 214 -3.51 18.62 -11.21
C LEU A 214 -2.35 19.50 -11.68
N PRO A 215 -1.11 19.00 -11.65
CA PRO A 215 0.05 19.75 -12.09
C PRO A 215 0.03 19.87 -13.60
N GLY A 216 0.67 20.91 -14.13
CA GLY A 216 0.79 21.08 -15.59
C GLY A 216 1.30 19.81 -16.27
N SER A 217 2.21 19.07 -15.65
CA SER A 217 2.78 17.81 -16.17
C SER A 217 1.80 16.65 -16.38
N ILE A 218 0.50 16.81 -16.09
CA ILE A 218 -0.54 15.85 -16.45
C ILE A 218 -0.56 15.54 -17.95
N TYR A 219 -0.09 16.46 -18.82
CA TYR A 219 0.06 16.23 -20.27
C TYR A 219 1.04 15.11 -20.64
N ASN A 220 1.91 14.68 -19.71
CA ASN A 220 2.83 13.56 -19.94
C ASN A 220 2.13 12.20 -19.79
N LEU A 221 0.92 12.15 -19.24
CA LEU A 221 0.18 10.91 -18.98
C LEU A 221 -0.61 10.48 -20.23
N GLN A 222 0.11 10.20 -21.31
CA GLN A 222 -0.45 9.96 -22.65
C GLN A 222 -1.25 8.66 -22.79
N HIS A 223 -1.15 7.77 -21.79
CA HIS A 223 -1.79 6.46 -21.78
C HIS A 223 -3.03 6.38 -20.87
N ILE A 224 -3.51 7.50 -20.33
CA ILE A 224 -4.75 7.51 -19.53
C ILE A 224 -5.94 7.09 -20.41
N GLU A 225 -6.58 6.01 -20.00
CA GLU A 225 -7.79 5.44 -20.58
C GLU A 225 -9.04 5.85 -19.76
N ALA A 226 -8.88 5.98 -18.44
CA ALA A 226 -9.97 6.32 -17.52
C ALA A 226 -9.53 7.38 -16.50
N LEU A 227 -10.33 8.44 -16.36
CA LEU A 227 -10.22 9.43 -15.29
C LEU A 227 -11.59 9.54 -14.61
N GLU A 228 -11.71 8.96 -13.42
CA GLU A 228 -12.97 8.99 -12.67
C GLU A 228 -12.94 10.13 -11.64
N PHE A 229 -14.02 10.93 -11.64
CA PHE A 229 -14.25 11.98 -10.67
C PHE A 229 -15.40 11.61 -9.76
N MET A 230 -15.14 11.31 -8.49
CA MET A 230 -16.25 11.11 -7.54
C MET A 230 -16.75 12.47 -7.05
N ALA A 231 -17.91 12.91 -7.56
CA ALA A 231 -18.58 14.12 -7.08
C ALA A 231 -19.49 13.79 -5.88
N MET A 232 -19.44 14.61 -4.82
CA MET A 232 -20.55 14.62 -3.86
C MET A 232 -21.79 15.21 -4.55
N SER A 233 -22.96 14.67 -4.23
CA SER A 233 -24.30 14.90 -4.81
C SER A 233 -24.83 16.36 -4.84
N TYR A 234 -24.00 17.38 -4.67
CA TYR A 234 -24.35 18.80 -4.70
C TYR A 234 -24.14 19.46 -6.08
N PHE A 235 -23.77 18.69 -7.09
CA PHE A 235 -23.17 19.17 -8.33
C PHE A 235 -24.12 19.27 -9.55
N GLN A 236 -25.42 19.50 -9.36
CA GLN A 236 -26.32 19.76 -10.50
C GLN A 236 -26.09 21.12 -11.19
N ARG A 237 -25.24 22.00 -10.64
CA ARG A 237 -25.20 23.43 -11.02
C ARG A 237 -23.90 23.92 -11.67
N MET A 238 -22.95 23.03 -11.92
CA MET A 238 -21.58 23.41 -12.32
C MET A 238 -21.14 22.95 -13.72
N TRP A 239 -22.08 22.59 -14.60
CA TRP A 239 -21.75 22.32 -16.01
C TRP A 239 -21.11 23.53 -16.72
N ARG A 240 -21.30 24.76 -16.20
CA ARG A 240 -20.81 26.01 -16.81
C ARG A 240 -19.36 26.40 -16.45
N LEU A 241 -18.79 25.87 -15.37
CA LEU A 241 -17.37 26.13 -15.00
C LEU A 241 -16.44 25.00 -15.46
N ILE A 242 -17.01 23.80 -15.63
CA ILE A 242 -16.35 22.64 -16.24
C ILE A 242 -15.95 22.96 -17.69
N ASP A 243 -16.69 23.79 -18.42
CA ASP A 243 -16.37 24.12 -19.83
C ASP A 243 -14.96 24.72 -20.07
N SER A 244 -14.30 25.37 -19.11
CA SER A 244 -12.96 25.94 -19.35
C SER A 244 -11.82 24.99 -18.96
N GLN A 245 -11.94 24.27 -17.84
CA GLN A 245 -10.93 23.32 -17.36
C GLN A 245 -11.12 21.90 -17.91
N CYS A 246 -12.35 21.42 -18.13
CA CYS A 246 -12.56 20.20 -18.90
C CYS A 246 -12.29 20.42 -20.38
N ALA A 247 -12.41 21.62 -20.95
CA ALA A 247 -11.93 21.83 -22.32
C ALA A 247 -10.39 21.69 -22.41
N THR A 248 -9.62 22.21 -21.45
CA THR A 248 -8.17 21.99 -21.41
C THR A 248 -7.81 20.54 -21.09
N LEU A 249 -8.57 19.83 -20.25
CA LEU A 249 -8.36 18.40 -19.99
C LEU A 249 -8.78 17.51 -21.18
N PHE A 250 -9.89 17.81 -21.87
CA PHE A 250 -10.33 17.13 -23.10
C PHE A 250 -9.32 17.32 -24.24
N VAL A 251 -8.72 18.52 -24.33
CA VAL A 251 -7.64 18.78 -25.28
C VAL A 251 -6.34 18.08 -24.87
N ALA A 252 -6.08 17.92 -23.57
CA ALA A 252 -4.86 17.29 -23.07
C ALA A 252 -4.88 15.76 -23.09
N LEU A 253 -6.05 15.12 -22.96
CA LEU A 253 -6.21 13.66 -22.86
C LEU A 253 -7.32 13.17 -23.82
N PRO A 254 -7.06 13.14 -25.14
CA PRO A 254 -8.10 12.94 -26.16
C PRO A 254 -8.74 11.54 -26.19
N ASN A 255 -8.18 10.56 -25.47
CA ASN A 255 -8.66 9.17 -25.47
C ASN A 255 -9.55 8.82 -24.26
N MET A 256 -9.90 9.80 -23.41
CA MET A 256 -10.64 9.53 -22.18
C MET A 256 -12.14 9.34 -22.39
N PHE A 257 -12.70 8.29 -21.79
CA PHE A 257 -14.14 8.16 -21.55
C PHE A 257 -14.48 8.75 -20.19
N PHE A 258 -15.25 9.84 -20.16
CA PHE A 258 -15.85 10.35 -18.94
C PHE A 258 -17.10 9.51 -18.63
N GLN A 259 -17.04 8.64 -17.63
CA GLN A 259 -18.24 8.01 -17.07
C GLN A 259 -18.79 8.92 -15.97
N CYS A 260 -20.01 9.42 -16.18
CA CYS A 260 -20.78 10.17 -15.18
C CYS A 260 -21.48 9.23 -14.19
#